data_AF-A0A0N0TGM6-F1
#
_entry.id   AF-A0A0N0TGM6-F1
#
_cell.length_a   1.000
_cell.length_b   1.000
_cell.length_c   1.000
_cell.angle_alpha   90.00
_cell.angle_beta   90.00
_cell.angle_gamma   90.00
#
_symmetry.space_group_name_H-M   'P 1'
#
loop_
_entity.id
_entity.type
_entity.pdbx_description
1 polymer ?
#
loop_
_entity_poly.entity_id
_entity_poly.type
_entity_poly.pdbx_seq_one_letter_code
_entity_poly.pdbx_strand_id
1 'polypeptide(L)'
;MVYCGEACRKRANRLKLAADRTPAAVIPLKAAGDASGRTDDLRAVWDALIASVRAEGVLVPGSAGVPVAHPALRFLPQIDAQLLKHEFVKGGADSDDDIDALFKAALQRAKGLSA
;
A
#
# COMPACT_ATOMS: atom_id res chain seq x y z
N MET A 1 26.09 -41.78 -5.26
CA MET A 1 24.90 -40.98 -4.90
C MET A 1 25.37 -39.73 -4.19
N VAL A 2 25.31 -38.55 -4.84
CA VAL A 2 25.75 -37.30 -4.22
C VAL A 2 24.65 -36.85 -3.26
N TYR A 3 24.90 -36.95 -1.95
CA TYR A 3 24.00 -36.45 -0.92
C TYR A 3 23.95 -34.92 -1.00
N CYS A 4 22.97 -34.39 -1.72
CA CYS A 4 22.69 -32.97 -1.79
C CYS A 4 22.07 -32.56 -0.44
N GLY A 5 22.93 -32.13 0.49
CA GLY A 5 22.55 -31.69 1.83
C GLY A 5 21.55 -30.52 1.81
N GLU A 6 21.09 -30.11 2.99
CA GLU A 6 20.02 -29.09 3.13
C GLU A 6 20.31 -27.78 2.40
N ALA A 7 21.57 -27.35 2.35
CA ALA A 7 22.01 -26.17 1.62
C ALA A 7 21.78 -26.28 0.10
N CYS A 8 22.01 -27.46 -0.46
CA CYS A 8 21.85 -27.75 -1.88
C CYS A 8 20.36 -27.78 -2.27
N ARG A 9 19.48 -28.34 -1.42
CA ARG A 9 18.01 -28.22 -1.57
C ARG A 9 17.51 -26.78 -1.48
N LYS A 10 18.00 -26.00 -0.51
CA LYS A 10 17.64 -24.56 -0.37
C LYS A 10 18.09 -23.74 -1.57
N ARG A 11 19.22 -24.08 -2.20
CA ARG A 11 19.69 -23.41 -3.43
C ARG A 11 18.83 -23.79 -4.64
N ALA A 12 18.50 -25.07 -4.80
CA ALA A 12 17.62 -25.54 -5.87
C ALA A 12 16.21 -24.92 -5.77
N ASN A 13 15.64 -24.84 -4.57
CA ASN A 13 14.34 -24.18 -4.37
C ASN A 13 14.40 -22.68 -4.65
N ARG A 14 15.48 -21.98 -4.27
CA ARG A 14 15.68 -20.57 -4.62
C ARG A 14 15.75 -20.36 -6.13
N LEU A 15 16.42 -21.24 -6.85
CA LEU A 15 16.52 -21.17 -8.31
C LEU A 15 15.19 -21.46 -9.00
N LYS A 16 14.41 -22.43 -8.50
CA LYS A 16 13.05 -22.70 -8.99
C LYS A 16 12.11 -21.53 -8.71
N LEU A 17 12.09 -21.00 -7.49
CA LEU A 17 11.32 -19.80 -7.13
C LEU A 17 11.71 -18.58 -7.97
N ALA A 18 12.99 -18.42 -8.31
CA ALA A 18 13.45 -17.34 -9.18
C ALA A 18 13.08 -17.56 -10.67
N ALA A 19 12.96 -18.81 -11.11
CA ALA A 19 12.55 -19.15 -12.47
C ALA A 19 11.02 -19.05 -12.66
N ASP A 20 10.25 -19.42 -11.65
CA ASP A 20 8.78 -19.38 -11.68
C ASP A 20 8.23 -17.98 -11.39
N ARG A 21 9.00 -17.13 -10.71
CA ARG A 21 8.69 -15.71 -10.58
C ARG A 21 9.02 -15.02 -11.89
N THR A 22 7.99 -14.71 -12.69
CA THR A 22 8.05 -13.56 -13.60
C THR A 22 8.69 -12.40 -12.83
N PRO A 23 9.72 -11.71 -13.37
CA PRO A 23 10.44 -10.68 -12.62
C PRO A 23 9.40 -9.70 -12.11
N ALA A 24 9.12 -9.78 -10.80
CA ALA A 24 8.20 -8.86 -10.15
C ALA A 24 8.73 -7.48 -10.53
N ALA A 25 7.91 -6.68 -11.22
CA ALA A 25 8.31 -5.39 -11.75
C ALA A 25 9.03 -4.66 -10.62
N VAL A 26 10.35 -4.54 -10.73
CA VAL A 26 11.15 -3.86 -9.71
C VAL A 26 10.73 -2.42 -9.87
N ILE A 27 9.82 -1.96 -9.01
CA ILE A 27 9.36 -0.58 -9.01
C ILE A 27 10.57 0.23 -8.55
N PRO A 28 11.21 1.00 -9.45
CA PRO A 28 12.34 1.82 -9.04
C PRO A 28 11.81 2.88 -8.08
N LEU A 29 12.36 2.92 -6.87
CA LEU A 29 12.06 3.98 -5.92
C LEU A 29 12.53 5.30 -6.54
N LYS A 30 11.60 6.23 -6.79
CA LYS A 30 11.94 7.58 -7.25
C LYS A 30 12.82 8.25 -6.21
N ALA A 31 13.84 8.97 -6.66
CA ALA A 31 14.64 9.83 -5.79
C ALA A 31 13.69 10.85 -5.14
N ALA A 32 13.83 11.05 -3.83
CA ALA A 32 12.93 11.85 -3.01
C ALA A 32 12.93 13.33 -3.43
N GLY A 33 12.14 13.66 -4.46
CA GLY A 33 11.81 15.01 -4.89
C GLY A 33 10.33 15.29 -4.62
N ASP A 34 10.09 16.38 -3.90
CA ASP A 34 8.80 16.93 -3.48
C ASP A 34 7.93 16.09 -2.53
N ALA A 35 7.47 16.75 -1.47
CA ALA A 35 6.62 16.15 -0.43
C ALA A 35 5.26 15.67 -0.98
N SER A 36 4.79 16.23 -2.10
CA SER A 36 3.59 15.76 -2.81
C SER A 36 3.80 14.40 -3.49
N GLY A 37 5.02 14.12 -3.99
CA GLY A 37 5.34 12.84 -4.64
C GLY A 37 5.42 11.66 -3.67
N ARG A 38 5.73 11.91 -2.38
CA ARG A 38 5.88 10.84 -1.38
C ARG A 38 4.58 10.11 -1.06
N THR A 39 3.43 10.79 -1.11
CA THR A 39 2.13 10.13 -0.91
C THR A 39 1.75 9.27 -2.12
N ASP A 40 2.04 9.75 -3.33
CA ASP A 40 1.82 8.97 -4.56
C ASP A 40 2.74 7.74 -4.61
N ASP A 41 3.99 7.88 -4.17
CA ASP A 41 4.92 6.75 -4.04
C ASP A 41 4.44 5.74 -2.99
N LEU A 42 3.91 6.21 -1.84
CA LEU A 42 3.30 5.33 -0.83
C LEU A 42 2.09 4.56 -1.38
N ARG A 43 1.24 5.23 -2.17
CA ARG A 43 0.08 4.60 -2.81
C ARG A 43 0.52 3.57 -3.85
N ALA A 44 1.53 3.88 -4.66
CA ALA A 44 2.11 2.93 -5.61
C ALA A 44 2.68 1.68 -4.92
N VAL A 45 3.36 1.84 -3.77
CA VAL A 45 3.86 0.71 -2.98
C VAL A 45 2.70 -0.11 -2.38
N TRP A 46 1.65 0.54 -1.89
CA TRP A 46 0.45 -0.13 -1.41
C TRP A 46 -0.21 -0.99 -2.51
N ASP A 47 -0.45 -0.40 -3.67
CA ASP A 47 -1.08 -1.09 -4.81
C ASP A 47 -0.24 -2.30 -5.26
N ALA A 48 1.09 -2.17 -5.28
CA ALA A 48 2.00 -3.26 -5.62
C ALA A 48 1.93 -4.41 -4.60
N LEU A 49 1.83 -4.11 -3.31
CA LEU A 49 1.71 -5.13 -2.27
C LEU A 49 0.37 -5.86 -2.35
N ILE A 50 -0.72 -5.13 -2.58
CA ILE A 50 -2.05 -5.72 -2.77
C ILE A 50 -2.08 -6.58 -4.04
N ALA A 51 -1.48 -6.12 -5.13
CA ALA A 51 -1.37 -6.90 -6.38
C ALA A 51 -0.58 -8.20 -6.18
N SER A 52 0.53 -8.16 -5.42
CA SER A 52 1.31 -9.34 -5.07
C SER A 52 0.50 -10.34 -4.23
N VAL A 53 -0.20 -9.87 -3.19
CA VAL A 53 -1.07 -10.74 -2.38
C VAL A 53 -2.23 -11.32 -3.20
N ARG A 54 -2.80 -10.56 -4.15
CA ARG A 54 -3.85 -11.05 -5.04
C ARG A 54 -3.33 -12.14 -6.00
N ALA A 55 -2.11 -11.99 -6.51
CA ALA A 55 -1.51 -12.93 -7.45
C ALA A 55 -1.04 -14.23 -6.76
N GLU A 56 -0.40 -14.11 -5.60
CA GLU A 56 0.21 -15.23 -4.89
C GLU A 56 -0.72 -15.86 -3.83
N GLY A 57 -1.76 -15.14 -3.39
CA GLY A 57 -2.65 -15.54 -2.31
C GLY A 57 -2.13 -15.18 -0.91
N VAL A 58 -3.00 -15.30 0.09
CA VAL A 58 -2.67 -14.99 1.51
C VAL A 58 -1.70 -16.01 2.11
N LEU A 59 -1.73 -17.24 1.60
CA LEU A 59 -0.82 -18.32 1.98
C LEU A 59 0.04 -18.69 0.78
N VAL A 60 1.36 -18.66 0.98
CA VAL A 60 2.35 -19.03 -0.03
C VAL A 60 3.16 -20.22 0.45
N PRO A 61 3.64 -21.09 -0.46
CA PRO A 61 4.48 -22.22 -0.08
C PRO A 61 5.81 -21.72 0.47
N GLY A 62 6.06 -21.99 1.75
CA GLY A 62 7.32 -21.69 2.40
C GLY A 62 8.46 -22.56 1.87
N SER A 63 9.71 -22.24 2.24
CA SER A 63 10.89 -22.98 1.77
C SER A 63 10.90 -24.47 2.14
N ALA A 64 10.14 -24.85 3.17
CA ALA A 64 9.93 -26.23 3.62
C ALA A 64 8.69 -26.91 3.00
N GLY A 65 7.99 -26.24 2.06
CA GLY A 65 6.73 -26.71 1.48
C GLY A 65 5.50 -26.52 2.38
N VAL A 66 5.69 -25.98 3.58
CA VAL A 66 4.60 -25.67 4.52
C VAL A 66 3.95 -24.33 4.14
N PRO A 67 2.62 -24.21 4.12
CA PRO A 67 1.95 -22.93 3.90
C PRO A 67 2.38 -21.91 4.96
N VAL A 68 2.86 -20.75 4.52
CA VAL A 68 3.20 -19.62 5.39
C VAL A 68 2.43 -18.38 4.96
N ALA A 69 2.22 -17.44 5.89
CA ALA A 69 1.62 -16.16 5.58
C ALA A 69 2.44 -15.40 4.52
N HIS A 70 1.75 -14.75 3.60
CA HIS A 70 2.39 -14.00 2.54
C HIS A 70 3.32 -12.90 3.10
N PRO A 71 4.61 -12.85 2.70
CA PRO A 71 5.59 -11.94 3.30
C PRO A 71 5.22 -10.45 3.24
N ALA A 72 4.43 -10.04 2.23
CA ALA A 72 3.92 -8.67 2.11
C ALA A 72 2.98 -8.26 3.26
N LEU A 73 2.26 -9.20 3.87
CA LEU A 73 1.25 -8.91 4.90
C LEU A 73 1.85 -8.24 6.13
N ARG A 74 3.14 -8.46 6.41
CA ARG A 74 3.84 -7.82 7.55
C ARG A 74 3.95 -6.30 7.42
N PHE A 75 3.83 -5.77 6.21
CA PHE A 75 4.01 -4.34 5.92
C PHE A 75 2.70 -3.59 5.72
N LEU A 76 1.60 -4.29 5.40
CA LEU A 76 0.31 -3.66 5.15
C LEU A 76 -0.15 -2.74 6.29
N PRO A 77 -0.11 -3.14 7.58
CA PRO A 77 -0.58 -2.26 8.66
C PRO A 77 0.24 -0.97 8.79
N GLN A 78 1.55 -1.04 8.51
CA GLN A 78 2.42 0.12 8.60
C GLN A 78 2.17 1.11 7.47
N ILE A 79 1.95 0.61 6.25
CA ILE A 79 1.70 1.45 5.07
C ILE A 79 0.30 2.05 5.14
N ASP A 80 -0.71 1.26 5.52
CA ASP A 80 -2.07 1.74 5.74
C ASP A 80 -2.12 2.88 6.77
N ALA A 81 -1.45 2.71 7.91
CA ALA A 81 -1.35 3.76 8.92
C ALA A 81 -0.67 5.06 8.43
N GLN A 82 0.27 4.97 7.48
CA GLN A 82 0.91 6.15 6.90
C GLN A 82 0.01 6.80 5.84
N LEU A 83 -0.67 6.01 5.01
CA LEU A 83 -1.65 6.53 4.05
C LEU A 83 -2.78 7.26 4.77
N LEU A 84 -3.35 6.68 5.83
CA LEU A 84 -4.36 7.33 6.66
C LEU A 84 -3.87 8.69 7.17
N LYS A 85 -2.64 8.78 7.72
CA LYS A 85 -2.09 10.06 8.18
C LYS A 85 -1.97 11.11 7.08
N HIS A 86 -1.56 10.72 5.88
CA HIS A 86 -1.34 11.66 4.78
C HIS A 86 -2.63 12.03 4.02
N GLU A 87 -3.60 11.13 3.96
CA GLU A 87 -4.87 11.34 3.27
C GLU A 87 -5.87 12.10 4.15
N PHE A 88 -5.91 11.86 5.46
CA PHE A 88 -6.80 12.58 6.38
C PHE A 88 -6.33 14.00 6.75
N VAL A 89 -5.04 14.31 6.62
CA VAL A 89 -4.51 15.67 6.89
C VAL A 89 -4.87 16.66 5.77
N LYS A 90 -5.28 16.18 4.58
CA LYS A 90 -5.68 17.05 3.46
C LYS A 90 -7.02 17.78 3.65
N GLY A 91 -7.78 17.49 4.72
CA GLY A 91 -9.04 18.18 5.04
C GLY A 91 -8.94 19.31 6.06
N GLY A 92 -7.75 19.62 6.58
CA GLY A 92 -7.60 20.36 7.84
C GLY A 92 -6.95 21.75 7.78
N ALA A 93 -6.89 22.42 6.62
CA ALA A 93 -6.25 23.73 6.53
C ALA A 93 -7.04 24.83 5.78
N ASP A 94 -8.20 24.53 5.20
CA ASP A 94 -9.01 25.52 4.44
C ASP A 94 -10.54 25.42 4.73
N SER A 95 -10.97 24.58 5.67
CA SER A 95 -12.39 24.20 5.82
C SER A 95 -13.21 25.04 6.80
N ASP A 96 -12.60 25.91 7.62
CA ASP A 96 -13.37 26.74 8.55
C ASP A 96 -14.10 27.87 7.80
N ASP A 97 -13.45 28.49 6.82
CA ASP A 97 -14.06 29.56 6.01
C ASP A 97 -15.20 29.04 5.11
N ASP A 98 -15.10 27.80 4.62
CA ASP A 98 -16.13 27.18 3.77
C ASP A 98 -17.37 26.74 4.55
N ILE A 99 -17.20 26.24 5.78
CA ILE A 99 -18.33 25.87 6.64
C ILE A 99 -19.07 27.12 7.11
N ASP A 100 -18.35 28.17 7.52
CA ASP A 100 -18.96 29.44 7.90
C ASP A 100 -19.64 30.13 6.71
N ALA A 101 -19.07 30.03 5.50
CA ALA A 101 -19.71 30.51 4.28
C ALA A 101 -21.01 29.74 3.96
N LEU A 102 -21.02 28.42 4.14
CA LEU A 102 -22.20 27.58 3.98
C LEU A 102 -23.30 27.90 5.01
N PHE A 103 -22.94 28.09 6.28
CA PHE A 103 -23.89 28.49 7.32
C PHE A 103 -24.48 29.88 7.06
N LYS A 104 -23.65 30.83 6.63
CA LYS A 104 -24.09 32.19 6.29
C LYS A 104 -25.04 32.19 5.09
N ALA A 105 -24.75 31.40 4.06
CA ALA A 105 -25.62 31.23 2.89
C ALA A 105 -26.97 30.58 3.26
N ALA A 106 -26.96 29.57 4.14
CA ALA A 106 -28.17 28.92 4.63
C ALA A 106 -29.05 29.88 5.45
N LEU A 107 -28.45 30.67 6.34
CA LEU A 107 -29.16 31.68 7.14
C LEU A 107 -29.76 32.81 6.28
N GLN A 108 -29.06 33.24 5.23
CA GLN A 108 -29.58 34.23 4.29
C GLN A 108 -30.78 33.70 3.50
N ARG A 109 -30.76 32.43 3.07
CA ARG A 109 -31.91 31.77 2.44
C ARG A 109 -33.11 31.65 3.39
N ALA A 110 -32.88 31.32 4.66
CA ALA A 110 -33.93 31.25 5.66
C ALA A 110 -34.58 32.62 5.95
N LYS A 111 -33.79 33.70 5.97
CA LYS A 111 -34.30 35.08 6.12
C LYS A 111 -35.02 35.60 4.88
N GLY A 112 -34.76 35.05 3.70
CA GLY A 112 -35.48 35.36 2.46
C GLY A 112 -36.83 34.65 2.31
N LEU A 113 -37.14 33.69 3.18
CA LEU A 113 -38.39 32.92 3.15
C LEU A 113 -39.48 33.47 4.09
N SER A 114 -39.20 34.56 4.81
CA SER A 114 -40.14 35.21 5.74
C SER A 114 -40.69 36.54 5.20
N ALA A 115 -41.08 36.55 3.92
CA ALA A 115 -41.82 37.65 3.29
C ALA A 115 -43.15 37.12 2.71
#